data_AF-A0A915EEI8-F1
#
_entry.id   AF-A0A915EEI8-F1
#
_cell.length_a   1.000
_cell.length_b   1.000
_cell.length_c   1.000
_cell.angle_alpha   90.00
_cell.angle_beta   90.00
_cell.angle_gamma   90.00
#
_symmetry.space_group_name_H-M   'P 1'
#
loop_
_entity.id
_entity.type
_entity.pdbx_description
1 polymer ?
#
loop_
_entity_poly.entity_id
_entity_poly.type
_entity_poly.pdbx_seq_one_letter_code
_entity_poly.pdbx_strand_id
1 'polypeptide(L)'
;MEEDSTLRKRNLPGESLKPSTSETKLQPSSSNVPSDDDEDDPNKDEERLDKLRELLPQASDKLGSMVDSTLSALPDRWRNWVVRGLLSIVMISLFWFIVRRGATWLMALVFLIQLKCFNEIIKIGLAVYRLYDLPWFRALSWYFLVTSNYFFFGESLIDYWSIVLNKDVIEYVVFVGIPYLVLEFLHSLVVHHRLISFVMYIAGFVWFVLSLQKGFYLRQFSLFAWTHVSLLLIVSQSFMIIQNLLQGIIWFLVPVSMIICCDIMSYIFGFFFGKTPLIKLSPKKTWEGFIGGAFSTIVFGLILSSLLMRNPFFICPVESYNEDHLNCTIPPTFK
;
A
#
# COMPACT_ATOMS: atom_id res chain seq x y z
N MET A 1 32.39 65.74 -11.66
CA MET A 1 33.53 64.99 -11.11
C MET A 1 33.54 65.32 -9.62
N GLU A 2 33.15 64.31 -8.82
CA GLU A 2 33.15 64.20 -7.34
C GLU A 2 32.21 65.18 -6.58
N GLU A 3 31.05 64.78 -6.00
CA GLU A 3 30.73 63.72 -5.00
C GLU A 3 31.54 63.92 -3.69
N ASP A 4 31.04 63.86 -2.45
CA ASP A 4 29.80 63.29 -1.90
C ASP A 4 29.57 63.80 -0.44
N SER A 5 28.36 63.49 0.01
CA SER A 5 27.53 63.75 1.19
C SER A 5 28.06 63.29 2.58
N THR A 6 27.86 64.10 3.64
CA THR A 6 26.83 64.10 4.72
C THR A 6 26.98 63.15 5.93
N LEU A 7 26.76 63.75 7.11
CA LEU A 7 26.99 63.26 8.47
C LEU A 7 25.69 62.79 9.17
N ARG A 8 25.73 61.60 9.79
CA ARG A 8 25.42 61.22 11.19
C ARG A 8 24.24 61.89 11.96
N LYS A 9 23.34 61.08 12.58
CA LYS A 9 23.01 61.10 14.05
C LYS A 9 21.97 60.04 14.53
N ARG A 10 22.06 59.72 15.83
CA ARG A 10 21.43 58.64 16.65
C ARG A 10 20.08 59.02 17.30
N ASN A 11 19.28 58.05 17.78
CA ASN A 11 18.90 57.84 19.22
C ASN A 11 17.78 56.76 19.45
N LEU A 12 17.92 55.96 20.52
CA LEU A 12 16.91 55.17 21.29
C LEU A 12 16.42 56.04 22.50
N PRO A 13 15.46 55.69 23.43
CA PRO A 13 14.92 54.37 23.84
C PRO A 13 13.43 54.28 24.32
N GLY A 14 12.95 53.05 24.65
CA GLY A 14 12.08 52.73 25.82
C GLY A 14 10.54 52.69 25.69
N GLU A 15 9.91 51.55 26.09
CA GLU A 15 8.81 51.43 27.10
C GLU A 15 7.69 50.36 26.86
N SER A 16 7.56 49.47 27.88
CA SER A 16 6.38 48.75 28.41
C SER A 16 5.78 47.43 27.83
N LEU A 17 5.80 46.43 28.73
CA LEU A 17 4.80 45.41 29.15
C LEU A 17 4.08 44.42 28.19
N LYS A 18 4.11 43.13 28.64
CA LYS A 18 3.44 41.85 28.27
C LYS A 18 1.90 41.92 28.06
N PRO A 19 1.17 40.81 27.76
CA PRO A 19 1.40 39.60 26.94
C PRO A 19 0.30 39.44 25.84
N SER A 20 0.58 38.83 24.69
CA SER A 20 -0.47 38.54 23.69
C SER A 20 -0.68 37.05 23.48
N THR A 21 -1.69 36.51 24.17
CA THR A 21 -2.57 35.48 23.64
C THR A 21 -3.24 36.07 22.39
N SER A 22 -3.05 35.47 21.22
CA SER A 22 -3.83 35.83 20.04
C SER A 22 -4.11 34.59 19.22
N GLU A 23 -5.30 34.04 19.47
CA GLU A 23 -6.09 33.29 18.51
C GLU A 23 -6.00 34.00 17.14
N THR A 24 -5.32 33.39 16.17
CA THR A 24 -5.44 33.86 14.78
C THR A 24 -6.57 33.08 14.13
N LYS A 25 -7.78 33.62 14.25
CA LYS A 25 -8.87 33.39 13.29
C LYS A 25 -8.36 33.79 11.91
N LEU A 26 -8.07 32.82 11.05
CA LEU A 26 -7.93 33.07 9.62
C LEU A 26 -9.30 32.87 8.97
N GLN A 27 -9.97 33.97 8.65
CA GLN A 27 -11.12 33.95 7.73
C GLN A 27 -10.62 33.56 6.32
N PRO A 28 -11.45 32.88 5.51
CA PRO A 28 -11.07 32.42 4.19
C PRO A 28 -11.13 33.58 3.20
N SER A 29 -9.99 34.11 2.78
CA SER A 29 -9.93 35.00 1.62
C SER A 29 -10.06 34.18 0.34
N SER A 30 -11.27 34.20 -0.23
CA SER A 30 -11.52 33.87 -1.63
C SER A 30 -10.72 34.78 -2.56
N SER A 31 -10.40 34.26 -3.74
CA SER A 31 -9.72 34.90 -4.89
C SER A 31 -8.19 34.91 -4.86
N ASN A 32 -7.62 33.80 -5.32
CA ASN A 32 -6.61 33.78 -6.38
C ASN A 32 -6.43 32.31 -6.80
N VAL A 33 -7.21 31.90 -7.80
CA VAL A 33 -6.96 30.66 -8.54
C VAL A 33 -5.79 30.96 -9.47
N PRO A 34 -4.61 30.33 -9.31
CA PRO A 34 -3.60 30.39 -10.36
C PRO A 34 -4.17 29.63 -11.56
N SER A 35 -4.28 30.32 -12.70
CA SER A 35 -4.51 29.74 -14.01
C SER A 35 -3.39 28.74 -14.35
N ASP A 36 -3.74 27.63 -14.98
CA ASP A 36 -2.87 26.51 -15.35
C ASP A 36 -1.90 26.86 -16.52
N ASP A 37 -1.28 28.06 -16.52
CA ASP A 37 -0.38 28.52 -17.61
C ASP A 37 1.10 28.69 -17.20
N ASP A 38 1.51 28.26 -16.00
CA ASP A 38 2.91 28.30 -15.54
C ASP A 38 3.48 26.88 -15.34
N GLU A 39 3.53 26.06 -16.39
CA GLU A 39 4.16 24.72 -16.37
C GLU A 39 5.62 24.73 -16.83
N ASP A 40 6.52 25.55 -16.26
CA ASP A 40 7.97 25.45 -16.57
C ASP A 40 8.91 26.17 -15.55
N ASP A 41 8.59 26.15 -14.24
CA ASP A 41 9.54 26.60 -13.20
C ASP A 41 9.96 25.45 -12.27
N PRO A 42 11.15 24.84 -12.47
CA PRO A 42 11.61 23.72 -11.66
C PRO A 42 11.75 24.03 -10.16
N ASN A 43 11.89 25.31 -9.76
CA ASN A 43 11.95 25.69 -8.35
C ASN A 43 10.57 25.60 -7.66
N LYS A 44 9.48 25.86 -8.38
CA LYS A 44 8.11 25.75 -7.83
C LYS A 44 7.74 24.29 -7.59
N ASP A 45 8.20 23.37 -8.44
CA ASP A 45 7.98 21.93 -8.27
C ASP A 45 8.76 21.37 -7.08
N GLU A 46 9.98 21.85 -6.83
CA GLU A 46 10.78 21.46 -5.68
C GLU A 46 10.15 21.94 -4.36
N GLU A 47 9.67 23.20 -4.31
CA GLU A 47 8.93 23.74 -3.16
C GLU A 47 7.59 23.00 -2.95
N ARG A 48 6.92 22.60 -4.03
CA ARG A 48 5.68 21.82 -3.98
C ARG A 48 5.92 20.40 -3.47
N LEU A 49 7.02 19.76 -3.90
CA LEU A 49 7.47 18.45 -3.42
C LEU A 49 7.85 18.48 -1.94
N ASP A 50 8.50 19.55 -1.47
CA ASP A 50 8.86 19.69 -0.06
C ASP A 50 7.64 19.93 0.83
N LYS A 51 6.68 20.77 0.40
CA LYS A 51 5.37 20.89 1.06
C LYS A 51 4.61 19.56 1.07
N LEU A 52 4.71 18.76 0.01
CA LEU A 52 4.12 17.41 -0.02
C LEU A 52 4.84 16.46 0.95
N ARG A 53 6.16 16.49 1.05
CA ARG A 53 6.94 15.67 2.01
C ARG A 53 6.60 15.97 3.46
N GLU A 54 6.19 17.20 3.76
CA GLU A 54 5.73 17.63 5.08
C GLU A 54 4.27 17.21 5.36
N LEU A 55 3.41 17.24 4.33
CA LEU A 55 2.00 16.84 4.44
C LEU A 55 1.79 15.32 4.43
N LEU A 56 2.68 14.57 3.78
CA LEU A 56 2.62 13.12 3.75
C LEU A 56 3.07 12.55 5.09
N PRO A 57 2.34 11.57 5.66
CA PRO A 57 2.75 10.92 6.90
C PRO A 57 4.06 10.17 6.65
N GLN A 58 5.18 10.78 7.00
CA GLN A 58 6.44 10.06 7.13
C GLN A 58 6.31 9.03 8.24
N ALA A 59 7.08 7.94 8.14
CA ALA A 59 7.00 6.75 8.98
C ALA A 59 6.65 7.10 10.45
N SER A 60 5.57 6.49 10.96
CA SER A 60 4.94 6.87 12.22
C SER A 60 5.89 6.77 13.43
N ASP A 61 6.51 7.89 13.80
CA ASP A 61 7.21 8.07 15.07
C ASP A 61 6.29 7.83 16.30
N LYS A 62 4.97 7.80 16.11
CA LYS A 62 3.98 7.50 17.17
C LYS A 62 4.05 6.07 17.70
N LEU A 63 4.58 5.09 16.95
CA LEU A 63 4.82 3.76 17.52
C LEU A 63 6.02 3.79 18.48
N GLY A 64 6.93 4.75 18.27
CA GLY A 64 7.98 5.12 19.19
C GLY A 64 7.42 5.48 20.56
N SER A 65 6.41 6.35 20.68
CA SER A 65 5.96 6.84 22.00
C SER A 65 5.46 5.77 22.97
N MET A 66 4.78 4.72 22.49
CA MET A 66 4.34 3.60 23.35
C MET A 66 5.53 2.73 23.80
N VAL A 67 6.53 2.54 22.93
CA VAL A 67 7.74 1.74 23.19
C VAL A 67 8.80 2.56 23.94
N ASP A 68 8.83 3.87 23.75
CA ASP A 68 9.78 4.85 24.30
C ASP A 68 9.56 5.02 25.80
N SER A 69 8.33 4.88 26.30
CA SER A 69 8.06 4.84 27.74
C SER A 69 8.82 3.69 28.43
N THR A 70 8.91 2.55 27.73
CA THR A 70 9.54 1.32 28.22
C THR A 70 11.05 1.26 27.92
N LEU A 71 11.52 1.96 26.87
CA LEU A 71 12.93 2.02 26.44
C LEU A 71 13.68 3.30 26.84
N SER A 72 13.11 4.13 27.71
CA SER A 72 13.69 5.42 28.15
C SER A 72 15.06 5.32 28.83
N ALA A 73 15.46 4.12 29.28
CA ALA A 73 16.76 3.87 29.90
C ALA A 73 17.93 3.66 28.91
N LEU A 74 17.67 3.54 27.60
CA LEU A 74 18.70 3.28 26.59
C LEU A 74 19.13 4.56 25.84
N PRO A 75 20.42 4.71 25.48
CA PRO A 75 20.89 5.83 24.67
C PRO A 75 20.18 5.90 23.31
N ASP A 76 19.92 7.10 22.79
CA ASP A 76 19.13 7.34 21.56
C ASP A 76 19.60 6.51 20.35
N ARG A 77 20.91 6.30 20.20
CA ARG A 77 21.47 5.48 19.10
C ARG A 77 21.07 4.00 19.20
N TRP A 78 21.11 3.44 20.41
CA TRP A 78 20.75 2.04 20.64
C TRP A 78 19.24 1.84 20.63
N ARG A 79 18.48 2.86 21.04
CA ARG A 79 17.01 2.82 20.98
C ARG A 79 16.49 2.54 19.57
N ASN A 80 16.98 3.26 18.57
CA ASN A 80 16.56 3.05 17.18
C ASN A 80 16.94 1.67 16.62
N TRP A 81 18.10 1.14 16.98
CA TRP A 81 18.51 -0.21 16.59
C TRP A 81 17.66 -1.28 17.26
N VAL A 82 17.39 -1.13 18.56
CA VAL A 82 16.58 -2.07 19.34
C VAL A 82 15.12 -2.05 18.89
N VAL A 83 14.53 -0.87 18.67
CA VAL A 83 13.16 -0.74 18.16
C VAL A 83 13.02 -1.38 16.79
N ARG A 84 13.98 -1.14 15.87
CA ARG A 84 13.99 -1.77 14.55
C ARG A 84 14.13 -3.29 14.66
N GLY A 85 15.07 -3.77 15.48
CA GLY A 85 15.27 -5.22 15.69
C GLY A 85 14.04 -5.91 16.29
N LEU A 86 13.43 -5.32 17.32
CA LEU A 86 12.25 -5.85 17.98
C LEU A 86 11.05 -5.91 17.01
N LEU A 87 10.77 -4.83 16.29
CA LEU A 87 9.69 -4.81 15.30
C LEU A 87 9.93 -5.81 14.17
N SER A 88 11.17 -5.98 13.71
CA SER A 88 11.51 -7.00 12.73
C SER A 88 11.24 -8.42 13.24
N ILE A 89 11.58 -8.72 14.49
CA ILE A 89 11.29 -10.03 15.11
C ILE A 89 9.78 -10.26 15.19
N VAL A 90 9.02 -9.24 15.62
CA VAL A 90 7.56 -9.30 15.69
C VAL A 90 6.95 -9.54 14.30
N MET A 91 7.40 -8.82 13.28
CA MET A 91 6.93 -9.00 11.90
C MET A 91 7.24 -10.39 11.35
N ILE A 92 8.46 -10.90 11.54
CA ILE A 92 8.85 -12.24 11.08
C ILE A 92 8.03 -13.32 11.81
N SER A 93 7.85 -13.17 13.13
CA SER A 93 7.05 -14.09 13.92
C SER A 93 5.58 -14.10 13.49
N LEU A 94 5.01 -12.93 13.21
CA LEU A 94 3.64 -12.81 12.73
C LEU A 94 3.48 -13.43 11.34
N PHE A 95 4.41 -13.17 10.43
CA PHE A 95 4.39 -13.74 9.08
C PHE A 95 4.50 -15.26 9.13
N TRP A 96 5.43 -15.80 9.92
CA TRP A 96 5.57 -17.24 10.13
C TRP A 96 4.29 -17.88 10.70
N PHE A 97 3.64 -17.21 11.67
CA PHE A 97 2.37 -17.66 12.22
C PHE A 97 1.26 -17.72 11.16
N ILE A 98 1.16 -16.70 10.30
CA ILE A 98 0.18 -16.64 9.21
C ILE A 98 0.44 -17.77 8.20
N VAL A 99 1.71 -17.97 7.79
CA VAL A 99 2.08 -19.06 6.87
C VAL A 99 1.69 -20.42 7.43
N ARG A 100 1.86 -20.66 8.74
CA ARG A 100 1.48 -21.90 9.40
C ARG A 100 -0.03 -22.14 9.41
N ARG A 101 -0.84 -21.10 9.34
CA ARG A 101 -2.31 -21.20 9.27
C ARG A 101 -2.81 -21.59 7.87
N GLY A 102 -1.96 -21.52 6.84
CA GLY A 102 -2.26 -21.97 5.48
C GLY A 102 -2.61 -20.85 4.50
N ALA A 103 -3.00 -21.24 3.29
CA ALA A 103 -3.23 -20.34 2.16
C ALA A 103 -4.37 -19.33 2.41
N THR A 104 -5.45 -19.71 3.09
CA THR A 104 -6.59 -18.82 3.35
C THR A 104 -6.21 -17.56 4.12
N TRP A 105 -5.36 -17.71 5.15
CA TRP A 105 -4.85 -16.59 5.93
C TRP A 105 -3.88 -15.72 5.13
N LEU A 106 -3.10 -16.32 4.24
CA LEU A 106 -2.23 -15.58 3.32
C LEU A 106 -3.04 -14.78 2.28
N MET A 107 -4.13 -15.32 1.74
CA MET A 107 -5.05 -14.55 0.87
C MET A 107 -5.63 -13.34 1.61
N ALA A 108 -6.10 -13.54 2.85
CA ALA A 108 -6.61 -12.46 3.68
C ALA A 108 -5.53 -11.39 3.95
N LEU A 109 -4.29 -11.80 4.21
CA LEU A 109 -3.16 -10.88 4.39
C LEU A 109 -2.90 -10.06 3.12
N VAL A 110 -2.86 -10.70 1.95
CA VAL A 110 -2.65 -10.01 0.65
C VAL A 110 -3.76 -8.98 0.41
N PHE A 111 -5.02 -9.35 0.67
CA PHE A 111 -6.15 -8.44 0.55
C PHE A 111 -6.08 -7.27 1.54
N LEU A 112 -5.69 -7.51 2.80
CA LEU A 112 -5.50 -6.43 3.77
C LEU A 112 -4.39 -5.46 3.38
N ILE A 113 -3.25 -5.98 2.89
CA ILE A 113 -2.16 -5.16 2.37
C ILE A 113 -2.62 -4.33 1.17
N GLN A 114 -3.39 -4.94 0.25
CA GLN A 114 -3.97 -4.26 -0.90
C GLN A 114 -4.84 -3.06 -0.48
N LEU A 115 -5.77 -3.24 0.48
CA LEU A 115 -6.62 -2.16 0.99
C LEU A 115 -5.80 -1.03 1.65
N LYS A 116 -4.78 -1.38 2.43
CA LYS A 116 -3.91 -0.40 3.09
C LYS A 116 -3.07 0.39 2.09
N CYS A 117 -2.46 -0.31 1.13
CA CYS A 117 -1.67 0.28 0.05
C CYS A 117 -2.52 1.24 -0.80
N PHE A 118 -3.71 0.82 -1.22
CA PHE A 118 -4.63 1.68 -1.97
C PHE A 118 -5.02 2.93 -1.18
N ASN A 119 -5.34 2.78 0.11
CA ASN A 119 -5.67 3.92 0.97
C ASN A 119 -4.52 4.93 1.07
N GLU A 120 -3.27 4.47 1.16
CA GLU A 120 -2.10 5.36 1.18
C GLU A 120 -1.89 6.06 -0.16
N ILE A 121 -2.00 5.33 -1.27
CA ILE A 121 -1.82 5.88 -2.63
C ILE A 121 -2.91 6.90 -2.98
N ILE A 122 -4.16 6.65 -2.60
CA ILE A 122 -5.24 7.62 -2.80
C ILE A 122 -5.08 8.85 -1.92
N LYS A 123 -4.60 8.69 -0.67
CA LYS A 123 -4.28 9.84 0.20
C LYS A 123 -3.19 10.71 -0.42
N ILE A 124 -2.15 10.11 -1.00
CA ILE A 124 -1.10 10.83 -1.74
C ILE A 124 -1.70 11.56 -2.94
N GLY A 125 -2.51 10.88 -3.76
CA GLY A 125 -3.18 11.51 -4.91
C GLY A 125 -4.02 12.71 -4.50
N LEU A 126 -4.85 12.57 -3.46
CA LEU A 126 -5.67 13.66 -2.94
C LEU A 126 -4.82 14.85 -2.47
N ALA A 127 -3.66 14.56 -1.87
CA ALA A 127 -2.73 15.57 -1.39
C ALA A 127 -2.06 16.35 -2.53
N VAL A 128 -1.60 15.66 -3.58
CA VAL A 128 -0.96 16.26 -4.76
C VAL A 128 -1.90 17.18 -5.52
N TYR A 129 -3.15 16.76 -5.70
CA TYR A 129 -4.16 17.54 -6.41
C TYR A 129 -4.88 18.56 -5.53
N ARG A 130 -4.59 18.61 -4.21
CA ARG A 130 -5.20 19.52 -3.21
C ARG A 130 -6.73 19.45 -3.19
N LEU A 131 -7.31 18.27 -3.39
CA LEU A 131 -8.77 18.06 -3.41
C LEU A 131 -9.34 17.67 -2.04
N TYR A 132 -8.74 18.12 -0.94
CA TYR A 132 -9.12 17.71 0.43
C TYR A 132 -10.59 17.98 0.79
N ASP A 133 -11.17 19.04 0.21
CA ASP A 133 -12.51 19.51 0.54
C ASP A 133 -13.64 18.75 -0.17
N LEU A 134 -13.32 17.82 -1.09
CA LEU A 134 -14.33 17.03 -1.81
C LEU A 134 -14.44 15.60 -1.28
N PRO A 135 -15.28 15.33 -0.26
CA PRO A 135 -15.44 13.99 0.30
C PRO A 135 -15.97 12.96 -0.70
N TRP A 136 -16.72 13.43 -1.71
CA TRP A 136 -17.29 12.58 -2.77
C TRP A 136 -16.23 11.88 -3.62
N PHE A 137 -15.07 12.50 -3.87
CA PHE A 137 -13.99 11.88 -4.64
C PHE A 137 -13.31 10.73 -3.90
N ARG A 138 -13.19 10.86 -2.58
CA ARG A 138 -12.70 9.75 -1.75
C ARG A 138 -13.68 8.58 -1.79
N ALA A 139 -14.98 8.85 -1.62
CA ALA A 139 -16.02 7.81 -1.70
C ALA A 139 -16.01 7.12 -3.08
N LEU A 140 -15.89 7.91 -4.16
CA LEU A 140 -15.81 7.41 -5.53
C LEU A 140 -14.58 6.51 -5.75
N SER A 141 -13.43 6.86 -5.19
CA SER A 141 -12.21 6.04 -5.27
C SER A 141 -12.39 4.68 -4.59
N TRP A 142 -13.02 4.66 -3.41
CA TRP A 142 -13.38 3.42 -2.70
C TRP A 142 -14.45 2.61 -3.43
N TYR A 143 -15.40 3.27 -4.10
CA TYR A 143 -16.38 2.61 -4.94
C TYR A 143 -15.70 1.85 -6.07
N PHE A 144 -14.80 2.49 -6.82
CA PHE A 144 -14.07 1.81 -7.89
C PHE A 144 -13.16 0.69 -7.36
N LEU A 145 -12.58 0.82 -6.16
CA LEU A 145 -11.88 -0.28 -5.52
C LEU A 145 -12.78 -1.50 -5.30
N VAL A 146 -13.97 -1.31 -4.74
CA VAL A 146 -14.93 -2.40 -4.52
C VAL A 146 -15.37 -3.00 -5.85
N THR A 147 -15.71 -2.18 -6.84
CA THR A 147 -16.10 -2.62 -8.19
C THR A 147 -14.99 -3.44 -8.86
N SER A 148 -13.75 -2.98 -8.83
CA SER A 148 -12.62 -3.73 -9.40
C SER A 148 -12.35 -5.02 -8.64
N ASN A 149 -12.40 -5.01 -7.31
CA ASN A 149 -12.23 -6.24 -6.53
C ASN A 149 -13.33 -7.26 -6.85
N TYR A 150 -14.59 -6.82 -6.95
CA TYR A 150 -15.70 -7.69 -7.32
C TYR A 150 -15.54 -8.26 -8.73
N PHE A 151 -15.04 -7.48 -9.70
CA PHE A 151 -14.75 -7.97 -11.05
C PHE A 151 -13.64 -9.02 -11.07
N PHE A 152 -12.48 -8.72 -10.48
CA PHE A 152 -11.33 -9.63 -10.50
C PHE A 152 -11.56 -10.86 -9.62
N PHE A 153 -11.93 -10.66 -8.35
CA PHE A 153 -12.13 -11.77 -7.42
C PHE A 153 -13.43 -12.52 -7.66
N GLY A 154 -14.41 -11.95 -8.37
CA GLY A 154 -15.69 -12.61 -8.65
C GLY A 154 -15.52 -13.97 -9.31
N GLU A 155 -14.63 -14.11 -10.30
CA GLU A 155 -14.37 -15.39 -10.96
C GLU A 155 -13.62 -16.38 -10.05
N SER A 156 -12.54 -15.96 -9.37
CA SER A 156 -11.83 -16.84 -8.40
C SER A 156 -12.71 -17.25 -7.21
N LEU A 157 -13.62 -16.37 -6.81
CA LEU A 157 -14.56 -16.62 -5.73
C LEU A 157 -15.64 -17.59 -6.17
N ILE A 158 -16.00 -17.73 -7.45
CA ILE A 158 -16.95 -18.77 -7.89
C ILE A 158 -16.39 -20.15 -7.57
N ASP A 159 -15.13 -20.40 -7.89
CA ASP A 159 -14.49 -21.70 -7.65
C ASP A 159 -14.31 -21.96 -6.15
N TYR A 160 -13.91 -20.94 -5.38
CA TYR A 160 -13.81 -21.03 -3.92
C TYR A 160 -15.18 -21.13 -3.21
N TRP A 161 -16.19 -20.40 -3.68
CA TRP A 161 -17.55 -20.47 -3.15
C TRP A 161 -18.23 -21.77 -3.55
N SER A 162 -17.92 -22.36 -4.70
CA SER A 162 -18.37 -23.72 -5.05
C SER A 162 -17.85 -24.74 -4.01
N ILE A 163 -16.59 -24.59 -3.57
CA ILE A 163 -15.99 -25.38 -2.50
C ILE A 163 -16.66 -25.11 -1.14
N VAL A 164 -16.96 -23.85 -0.82
CA VAL A 164 -17.67 -23.45 0.42
C VAL A 164 -19.16 -23.78 0.36
N LEU A 165 -19.78 -23.93 -0.81
CA LEU A 165 -21.19 -24.28 -1.02
C LEU A 165 -21.39 -25.78 -1.25
N ASN A 166 -20.39 -26.62 -0.92
CA ASN A 166 -20.63 -28.05 -0.77
C ASN A 166 -21.82 -28.28 0.16
N LYS A 167 -22.62 -29.30 -0.14
CA LYS A 167 -23.96 -29.54 0.47
C LYS A 167 -23.97 -29.42 2.00
N ASP A 168 -22.87 -29.81 2.65
CA ASP A 168 -22.69 -29.78 4.11
C ASP A 168 -22.69 -28.35 4.69
N VAL A 169 -22.16 -27.37 3.96
CA VAL A 169 -22.13 -25.97 4.41
C VAL A 169 -23.43 -25.26 4.08
N ILE A 170 -24.10 -25.60 2.98
CA ILE A 170 -25.44 -25.08 2.69
C ILE A 170 -26.41 -25.50 3.80
N GLU A 171 -26.34 -26.76 4.24
CA GLU A 171 -27.13 -27.26 5.37
C GLU A 171 -26.81 -26.48 6.66
N TYR A 172 -25.54 -26.19 6.92
CA TYR A 172 -25.11 -25.38 8.08
C TYR A 172 -25.54 -23.91 8.00
N VAL A 173 -25.47 -23.28 6.82
CA VAL A 173 -25.86 -21.87 6.61
C VAL A 173 -27.38 -21.69 6.73
N VAL A 174 -28.15 -22.64 6.22
CA VAL A 174 -29.60 -22.73 6.43
C VAL A 174 -29.91 -22.94 7.92
N PHE A 175 -29.15 -23.80 8.60
CA PHE A 175 -29.30 -24.06 10.05
C PHE A 175 -28.96 -22.84 10.93
N VAL A 176 -28.00 -22.00 10.52
CA VAL A 176 -27.61 -20.75 11.22
C VAL A 176 -28.63 -19.61 11.01
N GLY A 177 -29.67 -19.81 10.19
CA GLY A 177 -30.79 -18.89 10.06
C GLY A 177 -30.58 -17.77 9.04
N ILE A 178 -29.65 -17.93 8.10
CA ILE A 178 -29.57 -17.01 6.96
C ILE A 178 -30.82 -17.21 6.09
N PRO A 179 -31.59 -16.15 5.77
CA PRO A 179 -32.79 -16.29 4.96
C PRO A 179 -32.44 -16.84 3.58
N TYR A 180 -33.21 -17.81 3.08
CA TYR A 180 -33.06 -18.36 1.73
C TYR A 180 -32.98 -17.26 0.65
N LEU A 181 -33.71 -16.16 0.84
CA LEU A 181 -33.68 -14.98 -0.02
C LEU A 181 -32.27 -14.33 -0.14
N VAL A 182 -31.51 -14.29 0.96
CA VAL A 182 -30.13 -13.77 0.95
C VAL A 182 -29.20 -14.70 0.19
N LEU A 183 -29.43 -16.01 0.30
CA LEU A 183 -28.65 -17.03 -0.42
C LEU A 183 -28.89 -16.96 -1.93
N GLU A 184 -30.15 -16.82 -2.35
CA GLU A 184 -30.50 -16.62 -3.77
C GLU A 184 -29.92 -15.33 -4.32
N PHE A 185 -29.95 -14.26 -3.52
CA PHE A 185 -29.32 -12.99 -3.90
C PHE A 185 -27.80 -13.13 -4.08
N LEU A 186 -27.10 -13.76 -3.12
CA LEU A 186 -25.67 -14.05 -3.24
C LEU A 186 -25.37 -14.92 -4.47
N HIS A 187 -26.16 -15.97 -4.69
CA HIS A 187 -26.00 -16.84 -5.85
C HIS A 187 -26.18 -16.06 -7.16
N SER A 188 -27.18 -15.18 -7.24
CA SER A 188 -27.38 -14.31 -8.40
C SER A 188 -26.21 -13.34 -8.62
N LEU A 189 -25.66 -12.77 -7.54
CA LEU A 189 -24.46 -11.92 -7.60
C LEU A 189 -23.25 -12.68 -8.17
N VAL A 190 -23.12 -13.96 -7.85
CA VAL A 190 -21.99 -14.79 -8.30
C VAL A 190 -22.20 -15.23 -9.76
N VAL A 191 -23.38 -15.71 -10.12
CA VAL A 191 -23.70 -16.17 -11.48
C VAL A 191 -23.63 -15.04 -12.51
N HIS A 192 -24.15 -13.85 -12.18
CA HIS A 192 -24.19 -12.71 -13.09
C HIS A 192 -23.04 -11.72 -12.89
N HIS A 193 -21.92 -12.17 -12.31
CA HIS A 193 -20.82 -11.28 -11.87
C HIS A 193 -20.31 -10.34 -12.98
N ARG A 194 -20.20 -10.80 -14.25
CA ARG A 194 -19.73 -9.96 -15.37
C ARG A 194 -20.68 -8.80 -15.65
N LEU A 195 -21.98 -9.10 -15.72
CA LEU A 195 -23.01 -8.10 -15.98
C LEU A 195 -23.10 -7.10 -14.83
N ILE A 196 -23.09 -7.59 -13.58
CA ILE A 196 -23.16 -6.74 -12.40
C ILE A 196 -21.93 -5.84 -12.30
N SER A 197 -20.74 -6.38 -12.57
CA SER A 197 -19.49 -5.60 -12.59
C SER A 197 -19.55 -4.49 -13.64
N PHE A 198 -20.06 -4.80 -14.84
CA PHE A 198 -20.25 -3.82 -15.90
C PHE A 198 -21.21 -2.70 -15.48
N VAL A 199 -22.37 -3.05 -14.92
CA VAL A 199 -23.36 -2.07 -14.43
C VAL A 199 -22.79 -1.22 -13.29
N MET A 200 -22.07 -1.82 -12.34
CA MET A 200 -21.39 -1.08 -11.27
C MET A 200 -20.34 -0.10 -11.84
N TYR A 201 -19.55 -0.52 -12.82
CA TYR A 201 -18.58 0.38 -13.44
C TYR A 201 -19.25 1.58 -14.13
N ILE A 202 -20.30 1.34 -14.93
CA ILE A 202 -21.06 2.41 -15.59
C ILE A 202 -21.72 3.34 -14.56
N ALA A 203 -22.30 2.81 -13.49
CA ALA A 203 -22.87 3.61 -12.42
C ALA A 203 -21.82 4.50 -11.73
N GLY A 204 -20.64 3.98 -11.45
CA GLY A 204 -19.50 4.75 -10.94
C GLY A 204 -19.03 5.84 -11.90
N PHE A 205 -19.00 5.54 -13.20
CA PHE A 205 -18.62 6.53 -14.23
C PHE A 205 -19.66 7.67 -14.33
N VAL A 206 -20.95 7.34 -14.31
CA VAL A 206 -22.02 8.36 -14.27
C VAL A 206 -21.90 9.20 -12.99
N TRP A 207 -21.65 8.58 -11.84
CA TRP A 207 -21.43 9.31 -10.59
C TRP A 207 -20.22 10.24 -10.69
N PHE A 208 -19.11 9.80 -11.27
CA PHE A 208 -17.95 10.65 -11.54
C PHE A 208 -18.35 11.88 -12.36
N VAL A 209 -19.04 11.70 -13.49
CA VAL A 209 -19.48 12.80 -14.37
C VAL A 209 -20.39 13.78 -13.62
N LEU A 210 -21.33 13.28 -12.81
CA LEU A 210 -22.22 14.12 -11.99
C LEU A 210 -21.48 14.86 -10.86
N SER A 211 -20.34 14.34 -10.41
CA SER A 211 -19.51 14.97 -9.37
C SER A 211 -18.60 16.09 -9.89
N LEU A 212 -18.55 16.30 -11.22
CA LEU A 212 -17.67 17.28 -11.84
C LEU A 212 -18.05 18.71 -11.43
N GLN A 213 -17.05 19.48 -10.99
CA GLN A 213 -17.23 20.87 -10.56
C GLN A 213 -16.49 21.83 -11.49
N LYS A 214 -17.15 22.94 -11.85
CA LYS A 214 -16.56 24.01 -12.66
C LYS A 214 -15.30 24.55 -11.96
N GLY A 215 -14.21 24.67 -12.70
CA GLY A 215 -12.92 25.20 -12.20
C GLY A 215 -11.92 24.15 -11.71
N PHE A 216 -12.31 22.88 -11.58
CA PHE A 216 -11.41 21.80 -11.14
C PHE A 216 -11.36 20.58 -12.07
N TYR A 217 -11.85 20.72 -13.31
CA TYR A 217 -12.00 19.58 -14.24
C TYR A 217 -10.70 18.82 -14.45
N LEU A 218 -9.60 19.49 -14.80
CA LEU A 218 -8.31 18.83 -15.03
C LEU A 218 -7.85 18.02 -13.81
N ARG A 219 -7.92 18.61 -12.62
CA ARG A 219 -7.53 17.91 -11.38
C ARG A 219 -8.43 16.72 -11.07
N GLN A 220 -9.73 16.82 -11.33
CA GLN A 220 -10.68 15.71 -11.14
C GLN A 220 -10.43 14.58 -12.14
N PHE A 221 -10.16 14.89 -13.40
CA PHE A 221 -9.77 13.90 -14.41
C PHE A 221 -8.43 13.25 -14.11
N SER A 222 -7.43 14.02 -13.67
CA SER A 222 -6.12 13.48 -13.27
C SER A 222 -6.23 12.59 -12.03
N LEU A 223 -7.07 12.94 -11.05
CA LEU A 223 -7.33 12.09 -9.89
C LEU A 223 -8.10 10.81 -10.30
N PHE A 224 -9.05 10.90 -11.24
CA PHE A 224 -9.75 9.75 -11.79
C PHE A 224 -8.81 8.82 -12.58
N ALA A 225 -7.86 9.37 -13.35
CA ALA A 225 -6.82 8.60 -13.99
C ALA A 225 -5.89 7.94 -12.95
N TRP A 226 -5.48 8.69 -11.93
CA TRP A 226 -4.67 8.19 -10.82
C TRP A 226 -5.34 7.01 -10.11
N THR A 227 -6.65 7.09 -9.83
CA THR A 227 -7.38 5.97 -9.21
C THR A 227 -7.37 4.75 -10.14
N HIS A 228 -7.62 4.91 -11.44
CA HIS A 228 -7.66 3.78 -12.38
C HIS A 228 -6.29 3.13 -12.56
N VAL A 229 -5.22 3.91 -12.68
CA VAL A 229 -3.84 3.40 -12.75
C VAL A 229 -3.49 2.68 -11.45
N SER A 230 -3.84 3.25 -10.29
CA SER A 230 -3.62 2.62 -8.99
C SER A 230 -4.37 1.28 -8.87
N LEU A 231 -5.63 1.22 -9.34
CA LEU A 231 -6.42 -0.01 -9.34
C LEU A 231 -5.81 -1.06 -10.27
N LEU A 232 -5.39 -0.65 -11.48
CA LEU A 232 -4.74 -1.55 -12.43
C LEU A 232 -3.48 -2.18 -11.81
N LEU A 233 -2.63 -1.38 -11.17
CA LEU A 233 -1.40 -1.89 -10.56
C LEU A 233 -1.67 -2.72 -9.30
N ILE A 234 -2.53 -2.25 -8.39
CA ILE A 234 -2.69 -2.86 -7.06
C ILE A 234 -3.67 -4.04 -7.07
N VAL A 235 -4.79 -3.93 -7.79
CA VAL A 235 -5.83 -4.97 -7.82
C VAL A 235 -5.42 -6.12 -8.74
N SER A 236 -4.88 -5.83 -9.94
CA SER A 236 -4.49 -6.92 -10.84
C SER A 236 -3.34 -7.76 -10.28
N GLN A 237 -2.33 -7.13 -9.67
CA GLN A 237 -1.21 -7.87 -9.06
C GLN A 237 -1.69 -8.73 -7.88
N SER A 238 -2.60 -8.22 -7.04
CA SER A 238 -3.08 -8.97 -5.86
C SER A 238 -3.94 -10.15 -6.27
N PHE A 239 -4.77 -10.00 -7.30
CA PHE A 239 -5.49 -11.10 -7.94
C PHE A 239 -4.53 -12.18 -8.43
N MET A 240 -3.50 -11.82 -9.20
CA MET A 240 -2.52 -12.80 -9.72
C MET A 240 -1.74 -13.49 -8.60
N ILE A 241 -1.39 -12.77 -7.53
CA ILE A 241 -0.75 -13.34 -6.34
C ILE A 241 -1.67 -14.38 -5.67
N ILE A 242 -2.95 -14.07 -5.52
CA ILE A 242 -3.93 -14.97 -4.91
C ILE A 242 -4.13 -16.22 -5.78
N GLN A 243 -4.20 -16.07 -7.11
CA GLN A 243 -4.26 -17.22 -8.03
C GLN A 243 -3.05 -18.14 -7.92
N ASN A 244 -1.84 -17.58 -7.83
CA ASN A 244 -0.63 -18.38 -7.59
C ASN A 244 -0.67 -19.11 -6.24
N LEU A 245 -1.22 -18.46 -5.21
CA LEU A 245 -1.32 -19.04 -3.89
C LEU A 245 -2.30 -20.23 -3.84
N LEU A 246 -3.37 -20.21 -4.65
CA LEU A 246 -4.31 -21.33 -4.79
C LEU A 246 -3.63 -22.58 -5.38
N GLN A 247 -2.66 -22.39 -6.28
CA GLN A 247 -1.87 -23.49 -6.85
C GLN A 247 -0.80 -24.04 -5.90
N GLY A 248 -0.42 -23.28 -4.87
CA GLY A 248 0.50 -23.72 -3.83
C GLY A 248 1.16 -22.54 -3.10
N ILE A 249 1.39 -22.69 -1.80
CA ILE A 249 1.98 -21.65 -0.96
C ILE A 249 3.42 -21.31 -1.39
N ILE A 250 4.13 -22.28 -1.99
CA ILE A 250 5.49 -22.11 -2.50
C ILE A 250 5.61 -21.00 -3.55
N TRP A 251 4.61 -20.86 -4.43
CA TRP A 251 4.59 -19.85 -5.50
C TRP A 251 4.48 -18.42 -4.95
N PHE A 252 3.99 -18.27 -3.72
CA PHE A 252 4.00 -17.00 -3.00
C PHE A 252 5.26 -16.82 -2.14
N LEU A 253 5.62 -17.85 -1.35
CA LEU A 253 6.67 -17.72 -0.34
C LEU A 253 8.05 -17.50 -0.96
N VAL A 254 8.37 -18.21 -2.06
CA VAL A 254 9.70 -18.13 -2.69
C VAL A 254 9.96 -16.72 -3.25
N PRO A 255 9.10 -16.13 -4.12
CA PRO A 255 9.32 -14.77 -4.62
C PRO A 255 9.37 -13.72 -3.52
N VAL A 256 8.47 -13.79 -2.52
CA VAL A 256 8.46 -12.83 -1.40
C VAL A 256 9.76 -12.91 -0.60
N SER A 257 10.21 -14.12 -0.27
CA SER A 257 11.46 -14.32 0.47
C SER A 257 12.68 -13.89 -0.32
N MET A 258 12.68 -14.10 -1.65
CA MET A 258 13.74 -13.62 -2.54
C MET A 258 13.83 -12.09 -2.54
N ILE A 259 12.70 -11.37 -2.60
CA ILE A 259 12.69 -9.90 -2.53
C ILE A 259 13.25 -9.42 -1.18
N ILE A 260 12.81 -10.01 -0.07
CA ILE A 260 13.31 -9.68 1.27
C ILE A 260 14.81 -9.94 1.40
N CYS A 261 15.28 -11.10 0.91
CA CYS A 261 16.70 -11.43 0.91
C CYS A 261 17.50 -10.44 0.06
N CYS A 262 16.99 -10.07 -1.11
CA CYS A 262 17.63 -9.10 -2.00
C CYS A 262 17.84 -7.76 -1.32
N ASP A 263 16.83 -7.23 -0.62
CA ASP A 263 16.94 -5.95 0.10
C ASP A 263 17.94 -6.02 1.24
N ILE A 264 17.91 -7.09 2.05
CA ILE A 264 18.84 -7.27 3.19
C ILE A 264 20.27 -7.41 2.67
N MET A 265 20.51 -8.25 1.67
CA MET A 265 21.84 -8.50 1.13
C MET A 265 22.38 -7.30 0.35
N SER A 266 21.54 -6.59 -0.40
CA SER A 266 21.93 -5.35 -1.05
C SER A 266 22.38 -4.29 -0.05
N TYR A 267 21.71 -4.22 1.11
CA TYR A 267 22.14 -3.36 2.21
C TYR A 267 23.48 -3.80 2.81
N ILE A 268 23.65 -5.09 3.10
CA ILE A 268 24.89 -5.63 3.69
C ILE A 268 26.08 -5.41 2.76
N PHE A 269 25.99 -5.83 1.49
CA PHE A 269 27.06 -5.63 0.51
C PHE A 269 27.28 -4.15 0.20
N GLY A 270 26.21 -3.35 0.15
CA GLY A 270 26.30 -1.90 -0.02
C GLY A 270 27.00 -1.22 1.15
N PHE A 271 26.83 -1.70 2.37
CA PHE A 271 27.52 -1.16 3.54
C PHE A 271 29.02 -1.49 3.56
N PHE A 272 29.40 -2.72 3.22
CA PHE A 272 30.81 -3.16 3.27
C PHE A 272 31.63 -2.75 2.04
N PHE A 273 31.02 -2.78 0.85
CA PHE A 273 31.73 -2.62 -0.43
C PHE A 273 31.21 -1.47 -1.28
N GLY A 274 30.16 -0.76 -0.84
CA GLY A 274 29.53 0.31 -1.61
C GLY A 274 30.44 1.51 -1.78
N LYS A 275 30.80 1.80 -3.04
CA LYS A 275 31.59 2.98 -3.41
C LYS A 275 30.89 3.80 -4.48
N THR A 276 30.10 3.16 -5.34
CA THR A 276 29.47 3.81 -6.49
C THR A 276 27.95 3.88 -6.35
N PRO A 277 27.33 5.08 -6.33
CA PRO A 277 25.89 5.21 -6.20
C PRO A 277 25.16 4.76 -7.48
N LEU A 278 24.02 4.09 -7.30
CA LEU A 278 23.22 3.51 -8.39
C LEU A 278 22.34 4.58 -9.08
N ILE A 279 21.63 5.41 -8.31
CA ILE A 279 20.69 6.42 -8.80
C ILE A 279 20.81 7.71 -7.98
N LYS A 280 20.76 8.87 -8.65
CA LYS A 280 20.86 10.19 -7.99
C LYS A 280 19.73 10.47 -6.98
N LEU A 281 18.52 9.97 -7.25
CA LEU A 281 17.37 10.07 -6.35
C LEU A 281 17.54 9.27 -5.05
N SER A 282 18.42 8.26 -5.03
CA SER A 282 18.68 7.43 -3.85
C SER A 282 20.19 7.23 -3.66
N PRO A 283 20.90 8.25 -3.13
CA PRO A 283 22.37 8.23 -3.04
C PRO A 283 22.92 7.13 -2.11
N LYS A 284 22.06 6.51 -1.30
CA LYS A 284 22.42 5.39 -0.40
C LYS A 284 22.40 4.02 -1.08
N LYS A 285 21.80 3.87 -2.26
CA LYS A 285 21.83 2.62 -3.02
C LYS A 285 23.09 2.58 -3.88
N THR A 286 23.85 1.49 -3.81
CA THR A 286 25.12 1.33 -4.54
C THR A 286 25.06 0.22 -5.57
N TRP A 287 25.87 0.31 -6.63
CA TRP A 287 25.99 -0.74 -7.65
C TRP A 287 26.54 -2.04 -7.07
N GLU A 288 27.52 -1.95 -6.18
CA GLU A 288 28.12 -3.13 -5.53
C GLU A 288 27.10 -3.85 -4.64
N GLY A 289 26.25 -3.08 -3.95
CA GLY A 289 25.13 -3.61 -3.19
C GLY A 289 24.12 -4.33 -4.09
N PHE A 290 23.72 -3.72 -5.20
CA PHE A 290 22.79 -4.33 -6.16
C PHE A 290 23.29 -5.68 -6.71
N ILE A 291 24.56 -5.75 -7.13
CA ILE A 291 25.16 -6.97 -7.66
C ILE A 291 25.26 -8.05 -6.58
N GLY A 292 25.72 -7.68 -5.37
CA GLY A 292 25.80 -8.61 -4.24
C GLY A 292 24.43 -9.15 -3.81
N GLY A 293 23.42 -8.29 -3.78
CA GLY A 293 22.03 -8.67 -3.52
C GLY A 293 21.50 -9.65 -4.56
N ALA A 294 21.71 -9.38 -5.85
CA ALA A 294 21.28 -10.26 -6.93
C ALA A 294 21.94 -11.65 -6.84
N PHE A 295 23.26 -11.71 -6.68
CA PHE A 295 23.98 -12.98 -6.55
C PHE A 295 23.52 -13.78 -5.33
N SER A 296 23.42 -13.13 -4.16
CA SER A 296 22.97 -13.79 -2.93
C SER A 296 21.52 -14.30 -3.04
N THR A 297 20.66 -13.57 -3.75
CA THR A 297 19.24 -13.94 -3.92
C THR A 297 19.10 -15.17 -4.80
N ILE A 298 19.93 -15.33 -5.84
CA ILE A 298 19.93 -16.54 -6.67
C ILE A 298 20.30 -17.76 -5.83
N VAL A 299 21.40 -17.67 -5.08
CA VAL A 299 21.85 -18.78 -4.21
C VAL A 299 20.80 -19.09 -3.15
N PHE A 300 20.26 -18.06 -2.50
CA PHE A 300 19.21 -18.22 -1.50
C PHE A 300 17.93 -18.84 -2.07
N GLY A 301 17.49 -18.39 -3.26
CA GLY A 301 16.31 -18.92 -3.93
C GLY A 301 16.41 -20.41 -4.27
N LEU A 302 17.59 -20.87 -4.71
CA LEU A 302 17.86 -22.28 -4.98
C LEU A 302 17.79 -23.12 -3.69
N ILE A 303 18.43 -22.66 -2.62
CA ILE A 303 18.44 -23.34 -1.32
C ILE A 303 17.01 -23.39 -0.73
N LEU A 304 16.32 -22.26 -0.73
CA LEU A 304 14.97 -22.13 -0.17
C LEU A 304 13.98 -23.00 -0.92
N SER A 305 14.00 -22.97 -2.26
CA SER A 305 13.13 -23.81 -3.09
C SER A 305 13.37 -25.29 -2.80
N SER A 306 14.63 -25.73 -2.72
CA SER A 306 14.98 -27.11 -2.38
C SER A 306 14.47 -27.54 -1.00
N LEU A 307 14.49 -26.64 -0.01
CA LEU A 307 14.02 -26.93 1.33
C LEU A 307 12.48 -27.00 1.40
N LEU A 308 11.79 -26.10 0.72
CA LEU A 308 10.32 -26.08 0.68
C LEU A 308 9.73 -27.27 -0.06
N MET A 309 10.36 -27.69 -1.16
CA MET A 309 9.90 -28.84 -1.96
C MET A 309 9.88 -30.17 -1.18
N ARG A 310 10.56 -30.26 -0.04
CA ARG A 310 10.55 -31.48 0.80
C ARG A 310 9.25 -31.68 1.56
N ASN A 311 8.47 -30.61 1.77
CA ASN A 311 7.27 -30.63 2.57
C ASN A 311 6.03 -30.43 1.68
N PRO A 312 5.09 -31.39 1.62
CA PRO A 312 3.92 -31.31 0.75
C PRO A 312 3.01 -30.12 1.10
N PHE A 313 3.00 -29.70 2.37
CA PHE A 313 2.23 -28.53 2.85
C PHE A 313 2.41 -27.28 1.98
N PHE A 314 3.63 -27.02 1.47
CA PHE A 314 3.90 -25.82 0.67
C PHE A 314 3.56 -25.98 -0.82
N ILE A 315 3.43 -27.22 -1.30
CA ILE A 315 3.33 -27.55 -2.72
C ILE A 315 1.90 -27.88 -3.12
N CYS A 316 1.12 -28.46 -2.20
CA CYS A 316 -0.24 -28.90 -2.48
C CYS A 316 -1.13 -27.72 -2.90
N PRO A 317 -1.91 -27.87 -3.98
CA PRO A 317 -2.97 -26.94 -4.32
C PRO A 317 -4.04 -26.90 -3.22
N VAL A 318 -4.72 -25.78 -3.08
CA VAL A 318 -5.78 -25.60 -2.07
C VAL A 318 -7.00 -26.50 -2.37
N GLU A 319 -7.31 -26.75 -3.64
CA GLU A 319 -8.43 -27.61 -4.05
C GLU A 319 -8.26 -29.06 -3.59
N SER A 320 -7.01 -29.57 -3.63
CA SER A 320 -6.66 -30.94 -3.27
C SER A 320 -6.74 -31.23 -1.76
N TYR A 321 -6.77 -30.19 -0.92
CA TYR A 321 -6.87 -30.34 0.54
C TYR A 321 -8.23 -30.85 1.00
N ASN A 322 -9.27 -30.72 0.18
CA ASN A 322 -10.63 -31.15 0.54
C ASN A 322 -10.89 -32.64 0.27
N GLU A 323 -10.12 -33.26 -0.63
CA GLU A 323 -10.30 -34.69 -0.95
C GLU A 323 -9.52 -35.58 0.02
N ASP A 324 -8.31 -35.19 0.42
CA ASP A 324 -7.52 -35.89 1.44
C ASP A 324 -6.61 -34.90 2.20
N HIS A 325 -6.91 -34.63 3.47
CA HIS A 325 -6.16 -33.68 4.32
C HIS A 325 -4.70 -34.06 4.59
N LEU A 326 -4.29 -35.29 4.24
CA LEU A 326 -2.98 -35.86 4.57
C LEU A 326 -2.11 -36.20 3.35
N ASN A 327 -2.69 -36.32 2.14
CA ASN A 327 -1.95 -36.69 0.93
C ASN A 327 -2.56 -35.98 -0.30
N CYS A 328 -1.93 -34.91 -0.77
CA CYS A 328 -2.25 -34.34 -2.07
C CYS A 328 -1.45 -35.02 -3.18
N THR A 329 -1.97 -35.01 -4.41
CA THR A 329 -1.21 -35.39 -5.59
C THR A 329 -0.16 -34.31 -5.91
N ILE A 330 1.12 -34.66 -5.79
CA ILE A 330 2.21 -33.71 -6.06
C ILE A 330 2.19 -33.34 -7.55
N PRO A 331 2.12 -32.04 -7.91
CA PRO A 331 2.14 -31.61 -9.30
C PRO A 331 3.44 -32.07 -9.99
N PRO A 332 3.39 -32.37 -11.31
CA PRO A 332 4.56 -32.87 -12.04
C PRO A 332 5.71 -31.86 -12.07
N THR A 333 5.45 -30.58 -11.82
CA THR A 333 6.48 -29.52 -11.72
C THR A 333 7.42 -29.70 -10.52
N PHE A 334 7.03 -30.52 -9.53
CA PHE A 334 7.79 -30.74 -8.30
C PHE A 334 8.25 -32.20 -8.13
N LYS A 335 8.06 -33.04 -9.16
CA LYS A 335 8.64 -34.39 -9.26
C LYS A 335 9.97 -34.30 -10.01
#